data_AF-A0A093P5Z0-F1
#
_entry.id   AF-A0A093P5Z0-F1
#
_cell.length_a   1.000
_cell.length_b   1.000
_cell.length_c   1.000
_cell.angle_alpha   90.00
_cell.angle_beta   90.00
_cell.angle_gamma   90.00
#
_symmetry.space_group_name_H-M   'P 1'
#
loop_
_entity.id
_entity.type
_entity.pdbx_description
1 polymer ?
#
loop_
_entity_poly.entity_id
_entity_poly.type
_entity_poly.pdbx_seq_one_letter_code
_entity_poly.pdbx_strand_id
1 'polypeptide(L)'
;MSKEMQELQKQWHSMVQSIHSNSNVVAFMNSRVGQYLDDHPFVALSLLMFVAVSAIPVAFFLIFVVTTAVMACISVIVMEGVVIAIGGIALLCVLCGLGALSLGVSGVLSVCYVVLSTLVNYWYASRGQVRKQEVNGSFPQKSPSVLDLSANNGKNE
;
A
#
# COMPACT_ATOMS: atom_id res chain seq x y z
N MET A 1 31.69 -13.65 -59.11
CA MET A 1 30.88 -14.75 -58.57
C MET A 1 31.70 -15.99 -58.18
N SER A 2 32.81 -16.33 -58.87
CA SER A 2 33.61 -17.54 -58.56
C SER A 2 34.48 -17.46 -57.31
N LYS A 3 35.01 -16.27 -56.94
CA LYS A 3 35.88 -16.09 -55.78
C LYS A 3 35.16 -16.29 -54.44
N GLU A 4 34.00 -15.64 -54.25
CA GLU A 4 33.14 -15.80 -53.07
C GLU A 4 32.75 -17.27 -52.83
N MET A 5 32.42 -17.99 -53.92
CA MET A 5 32.04 -19.39 -53.83
C MET A 5 33.21 -20.31 -53.42
N GLN A 6 34.43 -19.98 -53.86
CA GLN A 6 35.65 -20.67 -53.42
C GLN A 6 36.00 -20.36 -51.96
N GLU A 7 35.75 -19.14 -51.48
CA GLU A 7 35.95 -18.79 -50.08
C GLU A 7 34.96 -19.52 -49.16
N LEU A 8 33.67 -19.55 -49.54
CA LEU A 8 32.65 -20.32 -48.81
C LEU A 8 32.99 -21.81 -48.77
N GLN A 9 33.47 -22.38 -49.88
CA GLN A 9 33.94 -23.77 -49.91
C GLN A 9 35.13 -24.01 -48.96
N LYS A 10 36.11 -23.11 -48.92
CA LYS A 10 37.24 -23.20 -47.97
C LYS A 10 36.78 -23.08 -46.53
N GLN A 11 35.87 -22.15 -46.24
CA GLN A 11 35.29 -21.98 -44.90
C GLN A 11 34.50 -23.22 -44.49
N TRP A 12 33.70 -23.79 -45.39
CA TRP A 12 32.92 -25.00 -45.12
C TRP A 12 33.84 -26.19 -44.83
N HIS A 13 34.86 -26.40 -45.65
CA HIS A 13 35.85 -27.45 -45.42
C HIS A 13 36.59 -27.27 -44.08
N SER A 14 36.95 -26.03 -43.74
CA SER A 14 37.58 -25.72 -42.45
C SER A 14 36.65 -26.03 -41.26
N MET A 15 35.37 -25.69 -41.38
CA MET A 15 34.36 -25.99 -40.36
C MET A 15 34.16 -27.49 -40.18
N VAL A 16 34.05 -28.26 -41.27
CA VAL A 16 33.93 -29.73 -41.21
C VAL A 16 35.16 -30.35 -40.56
N GLN A 17 36.35 -29.92 -40.96
CA GLN A 17 37.61 -30.38 -40.39
C GLN A 17 37.65 -30.11 -38.87
N SER A 18 37.15 -28.95 -38.45
CA SER A 18 37.09 -28.55 -37.05
C SER A 18 36.09 -29.39 -36.25
N ILE A 19 34.96 -29.76 -36.86
CA ILE A 19 33.95 -30.63 -36.24
C ILE A 19 34.49 -32.06 -36.10
N HIS A 20 35.14 -32.60 -37.13
CA HIS A 20 35.69 -33.96 -37.11
C HIS A 20 36.90 -34.11 -36.19
N SER A 21 37.70 -33.06 -36.03
CA SER A 21 38.83 -33.06 -35.08
C SER A 21 38.41 -32.82 -33.63
N ASN A 22 37.14 -32.52 -33.37
CA ASN A 22 36.65 -32.26 -32.04
C ASN A 22 36.48 -33.56 -31.24
N SER A 23 37.13 -33.64 -30.08
CA SER A 23 37.10 -34.84 -29.22
C SER A 23 35.70 -35.21 -28.74
N ASN A 24 34.78 -34.26 -28.55
CA ASN A 24 33.40 -34.56 -28.16
C ASN A 24 32.61 -35.22 -29.27
N VAL A 25 32.82 -34.79 -30.52
CA VAL A 25 32.15 -35.37 -31.69
C VAL A 25 32.66 -36.80 -31.92
N VAL A 26 33.96 -37.00 -31.80
CA VAL A 26 34.59 -38.33 -31.87
C VAL A 26 34.10 -39.25 -30.75
N ALA A 27 33.96 -38.74 -29.52
CA ALA A 27 33.39 -39.50 -28.40
C ALA A 27 31.93 -39.88 -28.64
N PHE A 28 31.13 -38.99 -29.25
CA PHE A 28 29.74 -39.26 -29.59
C PHE A 28 29.61 -40.31 -30.71
N MET A 29 30.44 -40.23 -31.75
CA MET A 29 30.48 -41.22 -32.83
C MET A 29 30.91 -42.61 -32.34
N ASN A 30 31.79 -42.67 -31.33
CA ASN A 30 32.18 -43.93 -30.66
C ASN A 30 31.14 -44.43 -29.64
N SER A 31 30.07 -43.69 -29.37
CA SER A 31 28.98 -44.17 -28.51
C SER A 31 28.11 -45.19 -29.25
N ARG A 32 27.35 -46.01 -28.51
CA ARG A 32 26.38 -46.96 -29.09
C ARG A 32 25.37 -46.27 -30.02
N VAL A 33 24.98 -45.03 -29.71
CA VAL A 33 24.05 -44.25 -30.53
C VAL A 33 24.75 -43.77 -31.80
N GLY A 34 26.00 -43.29 -31.69
CA GLY A 34 26.82 -42.88 -32.83
C GLY A 34 27.07 -44.03 -33.82
N GLN A 35 27.51 -45.18 -33.32
CA GLN A 35 27.71 -46.38 -34.15
C GLN A 35 26.41 -46.90 -34.77
N TYR A 36 25.27 -46.81 -34.07
CA TYR A 36 23.98 -47.24 -34.62
C TYR A 36 23.47 -46.29 -35.72
N LEU A 37 23.74 -45.00 -35.62
CA LEU A 37 23.43 -44.05 -36.68
C LEU A 37 24.39 -44.18 -37.87
N ASP A 38 25.66 -44.55 -37.63
CA ASP A 38 26.66 -44.77 -38.67
C ASP A 38 26.40 -46.06 -39.47
N ASP A 39 26.02 -47.15 -38.79
CA ASP A 39 25.70 -48.44 -39.43
C ASP A 39 24.36 -48.40 -40.21
N HIS A 40 23.45 -47.49 -39.83
CA HIS A 40 22.13 -47.36 -40.46
C HIS A 40 21.85 -45.95 -40.99
N PRO A 41 22.34 -45.63 -42.20
CA PRO A 41 22.21 -44.28 -42.78
C PRO A 41 20.75 -43.84 -42.97
N PHE A 42 19.83 -44.78 -43.20
CA PHE A 42 18.40 -44.49 -43.31
C PHE A 42 17.79 -44.02 -41.98
N VAL A 43 18.22 -44.60 -40.86
CA VAL A 43 17.75 -44.20 -39.52
C VAL A 43 18.29 -42.82 -39.16
N ALA A 44 19.56 -42.54 -39.45
CA ALA A 44 20.16 -41.22 -39.25
C ALA A 44 19.43 -40.15 -40.09
N LEU A 45 19.18 -40.41 -41.38
CA LEU A 45 18.42 -39.50 -42.26
C LEU A 45 16.98 -39.29 -41.79
N SER A 46 16.30 -40.35 -41.34
CA SER A 46 14.94 -40.25 -40.81
C SER A 46 14.89 -39.41 -39.53
N LEU A 47 15.83 -39.62 -38.61
CA LEU A 47 15.93 -38.85 -37.37
C LEU A 47 16.27 -37.38 -37.64
N LEU A 48 17.19 -37.12 -38.56
CA LEU A 48 17.54 -35.77 -39.00
C LEU A 48 16.31 -35.05 -39.56
N MET A 49 15.56 -35.72 -40.44
CA MET A 49 14.38 -35.12 -41.04
C MET A 49 13.24 -34.97 -40.04
N PHE A 50 13.10 -35.89 -39.09
CA PHE A 50 12.18 -35.76 -37.97
C PHE A 50 12.49 -34.53 -37.13
N VAL A 51 13.76 -34.36 -36.70
CA VAL A 51 14.20 -33.19 -35.93
C VAL A 51 14.03 -31.90 -36.74
N ALA A 52 14.39 -31.89 -38.03
CA ALA A 52 14.24 -30.72 -38.88
C ALA A 52 12.76 -30.30 -39.04
N VAL A 53 11.87 -31.27 -39.25
CA VAL A 53 10.44 -31.01 -39.44
C VAL A 53 9.74 -30.71 -38.10
N SER A 54 10.16 -31.34 -36.99
CA SER A 54 9.59 -31.12 -35.67
C SER A 54 10.11 -29.86 -34.98
N ALA A 55 11.30 -29.37 -35.34
CA ALA A 55 11.90 -28.19 -34.73
C ALA A 55 10.99 -26.95 -34.85
N ILE A 56 10.35 -26.78 -36.00
CA ILE A 56 9.43 -25.66 -36.28
C ILE A 56 8.22 -25.70 -35.33
N PRO A 57 7.37 -26.74 -35.32
CA PRO A 57 6.21 -26.79 -34.43
C PRO A 57 6.59 -26.77 -32.94
N VAL A 58 7.72 -27.38 -32.55
CA VAL A 58 8.20 -27.33 -31.16
C VAL A 58 8.64 -25.93 -30.77
N ALA A 59 9.38 -25.22 -31.62
CA ALA A 59 9.79 -23.83 -31.36
C ALA A 59 8.58 -22.91 -31.22
N PHE A 60 7.60 -23.00 -32.13
CA PHE A 60 6.36 -22.23 -32.04
C PHE A 60 5.58 -22.53 -30.76
N PHE A 61 5.47 -23.80 -30.39
CA PHE A 61 4.81 -24.20 -29.15
C PHE A 61 5.51 -23.63 -27.92
N LEU A 62 6.84 -23.72 -27.85
CA LEU A 62 7.61 -23.18 -26.73
C LEU A 62 7.46 -21.66 -26.62
N ILE A 63 7.54 -20.94 -27.75
CA ILE A 63 7.32 -19.49 -27.78
C ILE A 63 5.91 -19.16 -27.28
N PHE A 64 4.90 -19.89 -27.75
CA PHE A 64 3.52 -19.70 -27.31
C PHE A 64 3.38 -19.91 -25.80
N VAL A 65 3.86 -21.04 -25.28
CA VAL A 65 3.78 -21.37 -23.84
C VAL A 65 4.49 -20.31 -22.99
N VAL A 66 5.70 -19.91 -23.36
CA VAL A 66 6.45 -18.88 -22.63
C VAL A 66 5.72 -17.54 -22.68
N THR A 67 5.21 -17.14 -23.84
CA THR A 67 4.46 -15.90 -24.00
C THR A 67 3.18 -15.92 -23.17
N THR A 68 2.40 -17.01 -23.22
CA THR A 68 1.19 -17.19 -22.42
C THR A 68 1.50 -17.17 -20.93
N ALA A 69 2.58 -17.82 -20.49
CA ALA A 69 2.99 -17.81 -19.08
C ALA A 69 3.34 -16.39 -18.61
N VAL A 70 4.13 -15.65 -19.39
CA VAL A 70 4.47 -14.24 -19.10
C VAL A 70 3.22 -13.38 -19.04
N MET A 71 2.33 -13.49 -20.04
CA MET A 71 1.07 -12.75 -20.07
C MET A 71 0.16 -13.09 -18.88
N ALA A 72 0.10 -14.36 -18.47
CA ALA A 72 -0.66 -14.78 -17.30
C ALA A 72 -0.07 -14.19 -16.00
N CYS A 73 1.25 -14.21 -15.83
CA CYS A 73 1.91 -13.58 -14.69
C CYS A 73 1.63 -12.07 -14.60
N ILE A 74 1.77 -11.36 -15.72
CA ILE A 74 1.44 -9.92 -15.79
C ILE A 74 -0.02 -9.69 -15.41
N SER A 75 -0.92 -10.52 -15.97
CA SER A 75 -2.36 -10.41 -15.71
C SER A 75 -2.71 -10.61 -14.23
N VAL A 76 -2.08 -11.58 -13.55
CA VAL A 76 -2.27 -11.80 -12.10
C VAL A 76 -1.76 -10.61 -11.29
N ILE A 77 -0.57 -10.10 -11.59
CA ILE A 77 0.01 -8.95 -10.89
C ILE A 77 -0.90 -7.71 -11.02
N VAL A 78 -1.43 -7.46 -12.23
CA VAL A 78 -2.36 -6.35 -12.46
C VAL A 78 -3.65 -6.53 -11.67
N MET A 79 -4.24 -7.74 -11.69
CA MET A 79 -5.47 -8.02 -10.93
C MET A 79 -5.27 -7.87 -9.42
N GLU A 80 -4.16 -8.39 -8.89
CA GLU A 80 -3.80 -8.20 -7.47
C GLU A 80 -3.63 -6.72 -7.14
N GLY A 81 -2.92 -5.97 -7.98
CA GLY A 81 -2.76 -4.52 -7.82
C GLY A 81 -4.09 -3.76 -7.78
N VAL A 82 -5.05 -4.13 -8.64
CA VAL A 82 -6.39 -3.54 -8.65
C VAL A 82 -7.15 -3.89 -7.37
N VAL A 83 -7.12 -5.14 -6.92
CA VAL A 83 -7.79 -5.58 -5.69
C VAL A 83 -7.21 -4.87 -4.48
N ILE A 84 -5.87 -4.76 -4.39
CA ILE A 84 -5.19 -4.01 -3.33
C ILE A 84 -5.56 -2.53 -3.39
N ALA A 85 -5.63 -1.92 -4.57
CA ALA A 85 -6.02 -0.52 -4.70
C ALA A 85 -7.45 -0.28 -4.20
N ILE A 86 -8.41 -1.11 -4.61
CA ILE A 86 -9.80 -1.02 -4.15
C ILE A 86 -9.88 -1.22 -2.63
N GLY A 87 -9.19 -2.24 -2.12
CA GLY A 87 -9.10 -2.49 -0.69
C GLY A 87 -8.48 -1.32 0.07
N GLY A 88 -7.41 -0.74 -0.46
CA GLY A 88 -6.74 0.44 0.10
C GLY A 88 -7.65 1.67 0.13
N ILE A 89 -8.36 1.96 -0.96
CA ILE A 89 -9.34 3.06 -1.02
C ILE A 89 -10.47 2.84 0.01
N ALA A 90 -10.97 1.61 0.12
CA ALA A 90 -12.00 1.28 1.11
C ALA A 90 -11.49 1.45 2.55
N LEU A 91 -10.29 0.97 2.86
CA LEU A 91 -9.67 1.13 4.17
C LEU A 91 -9.41 2.61 4.50
N LEU A 92 -8.89 3.38 3.55
CA LEU A 92 -8.71 4.83 3.70
C LEU A 92 -10.05 5.53 3.95
N CYS A 93 -11.11 5.15 3.24
CA CYS A 93 -12.45 5.68 3.44
C CYS A 93 -12.97 5.39 4.86
N VAL A 94 -12.85 4.15 5.32
CA VAL A 94 -13.25 3.75 6.68
C VAL A 94 -12.41 4.49 7.73
N LEU A 95 -11.11 4.57 7.56
CA LEU A 95 -10.21 5.26 8.48
C LEU A 95 -10.52 6.77 8.55
N CYS A 96 -10.79 7.39 7.41
CA CYS A 96 -11.21 8.79 7.33
C CYS A 96 -12.57 9.00 8.01
N GLY A 97 -13.55 8.14 7.75
CA GLY A 97 -14.87 8.19 8.37
C GLY A 97 -14.80 8.02 9.89
N LEU A 98 -14.02 7.06 10.38
CA LEU A 98 -13.78 6.87 11.82
C LEU A 98 -13.04 8.05 12.44
N GLY A 99 -12.07 8.63 11.71
CA GLY A 99 -11.35 9.82 12.14
C GLY A 99 -12.27 11.03 12.30
N ALA A 100 -13.09 11.31 11.29
CA ALA A 100 -14.06 12.39 11.33
C ALA A 100 -15.12 12.17 12.42
N LEU A 101 -15.62 10.94 12.57
CA LEU A 101 -16.58 10.59 13.61
C LEU A 101 -15.97 10.77 15.01
N SER A 102 -14.73 10.32 15.20
CA SER A 102 -13.99 10.47 16.46
C SER A 102 -13.78 11.94 16.82
N LEU A 103 -13.35 12.77 15.86
CA LEU A 103 -13.21 14.22 16.05
C LEU A 103 -14.56 14.88 16.34
N GLY A 104 -15.63 14.46 15.67
CA GLY A 104 -16.99 14.94 15.92
C GLY A 104 -17.44 14.63 17.35
N VAL A 105 -17.36 13.37 17.77
CA VAL A 105 -17.76 12.94 19.13
C VAL A 105 -16.88 13.62 20.19
N SER A 106 -15.57 13.68 19.98
CA SER A 106 -14.65 14.36 20.90
C SER A 106 -14.96 15.87 20.98
N GLY A 107 -15.29 16.51 19.86
CA GLY A 107 -15.66 17.92 19.81
C GLY A 107 -16.95 18.19 20.57
N VAL A 108 -17.98 17.39 20.34
CA VAL A 108 -19.26 17.49 21.05
C VAL A 108 -19.06 17.29 22.55
N LEU A 109 -18.36 16.24 22.96
CA LEU A 109 -18.07 15.98 24.38
C LEU A 109 -17.29 17.12 25.03
N SER A 110 -16.32 17.71 24.32
CA SER A 110 -15.55 18.85 24.81
C SER A 110 -16.43 20.10 25.02
N VAL A 111 -17.26 20.45 24.03
CA VAL A 111 -18.20 21.58 24.15
C VAL A 111 -19.20 21.33 25.27
N CYS A 112 -19.77 20.12 25.34
CA CYS A 112 -20.66 19.72 26.43
C CYS A 112 -19.97 19.87 27.79
N TYR A 113 -18.72 19.39 27.93
CA TYR A 113 -17.95 19.52 29.16
C TYR A 113 -17.74 20.98 29.57
N VAL A 114 -17.40 21.87 28.63
CA VAL A 114 -17.24 23.31 28.90
C VAL A 114 -18.58 23.97 29.30
N VAL A 115 -19.67 23.64 28.61
CA VAL A 115 -21.00 24.18 28.94
C VAL A 115 -21.48 23.67 30.30
N LEU A 116 -21.32 22.38 30.60
CA LEU A 116 -21.68 21.81 31.90
C LEU A 116 -20.83 22.41 33.02
N SER A 117 -19.52 22.54 32.83
CA SER A 117 -18.63 23.14 33.85
C SER A 117 -18.97 24.61 34.11
N THR A 118 -19.29 25.39 33.08
CA THR A 118 -19.75 26.78 33.25
C THR A 118 -21.13 26.86 33.92
N LEU A 119 -22.08 26.00 33.55
CA LEU A 119 -23.42 25.96 34.15
C LEU A 119 -23.37 25.54 35.62
N VAL A 120 -22.58 24.51 35.96
CA VAL A 120 -22.35 24.08 37.35
C VAL A 120 -21.69 25.20 38.14
N ASN A 121 -20.66 25.87 37.59
CA ASN A 121 -20.00 26.99 38.25
C ASN A 121 -20.97 28.16 38.50
N TYR A 122 -21.82 28.49 37.51
CA TYR A 122 -22.87 29.50 37.67
C TYR A 122 -23.89 29.09 38.74
N TRP A 123 -24.33 27.83 38.76
CA TRP A 123 -25.29 27.34 39.74
C TRP A 123 -24.71 27.33 41.15
N TYR A 124 -23.43 26.97 41.30
CA TYR A 124 -22.71 27.05 42.58
C TYR A 124 -22.57 28.50 43.06
N ALA A 125 -22.22 29.43 42.16
CA ALA A 125 -22.14 30.86 42.45
C ALA A 125 -23.52 31.46 42.81
N SER A 126 -24.58 31.06 42.10
CA SER A 126 -25.96 31.47 42.35
C SER A 126 -26.47 30.95 43.69
N ARG A 127 -26.20 29.68 44.04
CA ARG A 127 -26.48 29.16 45.39
C ARG A 127 -25.69 29.88 46.49
N GLY A 128 -24.45 30.29 46.19
CA GLY A 128 -23.66 31.14 47.08
C GLY A 128 -24.32 32.50 47.33
N GLN A 129 -24.89 33.13 46.29
CA GLN A 129 -25.63 34.38 46.41
C GLN A 129 -26.97 34.20 47.13
N VAL A 130 -27.73 33.13 46.87
CA VAL A 130 -28.97 32.82 47.62
C VAL A 130 -28.67 32.64 49.11
N ARG A 131 -27.61 31.91 49.47
CA ARG A 131 -27.19 31.78 50.88
C ARG A 131 -26.78 33.13 51.48
N LYS A 132 -26.11 34.00 50.72
CA LYS A 132 -25.77 35.36 51.14
C LYS A 132 -27.01 36.26 51.28
N GLN A 133 -28.02 36.07 50.44
CA GLN A 133 -29.28 36.81 50.47
C GLN A 133 -30.23 36.31 51.57
N GLU A 134 -30.18 35.03 51.96
CA GLU A 134 -30.86 34.53 53.16
C GLU A 134 -30.19 35.04 54.46
N VAL A 135 -28.86 35.21 54.45
CA VAL A 135 -28.12 35.85 55.56
C VAL A 135 -28.34 37.37 55.61
N ASN A 136 -28.64 38.03 54.49
CA ASN A 136 -28.93 39.48 54.44
C ASN A 136 -30.44 39.82 54.48
N GLY A 137 -31.31 38.85 54.17
CA GLY A 137 -32.78 38.96 54.24
C GLY A 137 -33.32 38.74 55.64
N SER A 138 -32.46 38.34 56.58
CA SER A 138 -32.72 38.30 58.01
C SER A 138 -32.14 39.52 58.71
N PHE A 139 -32.40 40.73 58.20
CA PHE A 139 -32.26 41.96 58.97
C PHE A 139 -33.39 42.95 58.68
N PRO A 140 -34.57 42.79 59.29
CA PRO A 140 -35.47 43.90 59.49
C PRO A 140 -35.13 44.58 60.82
N GLN A 141 -34.98 45.91 60.73
CA GLN A 141 -35.51 46.88 61.69
C GLN A 141 -34.79 47.01 63.04
N LYS A 142 -34.24 48.21 63.30
CA LYS A 142 -34.80 49.14 64.29
C LYS A 142 -33.98 50.44 64.35
N SER A 143 -34.49 51.48 63.69
CA SER A 143 -34.24 52.85 64.11
C SER A 143 -34.87 53.09 65.49
N PRO A 144 -34.30 53.97 66.32
CA PRO A 144 -35.16 54.90 67.02
C PRO A 144 -34.67 56.34 66.84
N SER A 145 -35.60 57.14 66.34
CA SER A 145 -35.66 58.60 66.37
C SER A 145 -36.11 59.10 67.75
N VAL A 146 -35.36 59.99 68.41
CA VAL A 146 -35.79 60.99 69.42
C VAL A 146 -34.72 62.10 69.42
N LEU A 147 -34.92 63.28 68.79
CA LEU A 147 -35.28 64.59 69.39
C LEU A 147 -34.57 64.87 70.74
N ASP A 148 -33.94 65.99 71.07
CA ASP A 148 -34.03 67.40 70.64
C ASP A 148 -32.83 68.17 71.24
N LEU A 149 -32.68 69.43 70.81
CA LEU A 149 -32.24 70.58 71.60
C LEU A 149 -30.81 71.14 71.42
N SER A 150 -30.76 72.05 70.46
CA SER A 150 -29.90 73.23 70.39
C SER A 150 -29.99 74.10 71.66
N ALA A 151 -28.83 74.58 72.12
CA ALA A 151 -28.52 75.98 72.49
C ALA A 151 -27.81 76.18 73.84
N ASN A 152 -26.68 76.88 73.74
CA ASN A 152 -26.27 78.01 74.60
C ASN A 152 -25.62 77.73 75.97
N ASN A 153 -24.30 77.95 76.10
CA ASN A 153 -23.71 79.20 76.63
C ASN A 153 -22.21 79.01 76.93
N GLY A 154 -21.37 79.91 76.40
CA GLY A 154 -19.93 79.98 76.67
C GLY A 154 -19.47 81.42 76.50
N LYS A 155 -19.80 82.21 77.51
CA LYS A 155 -19.73 83.66 77.62
C LYS A 155 -18.27 84.14 77.80
N ASN A 156 -17.84 84.97 76.85
CA ASN A 156 -16.87 86.08 76.94
C ASN A 156 -16.28 86.42 78.32
N GLU A 157 -14.94 86.36 78.38
CA GLU A 157 -14.02 87.43 78.82
C GLU A 157 -12.72 87.33 78.01
#